data_AF-A0A3B9VUW0-F1
#
_entry.id   AF-A0A3B9VUW0-F1
#
_cell.length_a   1.000
_cell.length_b   1.000
_cell.length_c   1.000
_cell.angle_alpha   90.00
_cell.angle_beta   90.00
_cell.angle_gamma   90.00
#
_symmetry.space_group_name_H-M   'P 1'
#
loop_
_entity.id
_entity.type
_entity.pdbx_description
1 polymer ?
#
loop_
_entity_poly.entity_id
_entity_poly.type
_entity_poly.pdbx_seq_one_letter_code
_entity_poly.pdbx_strand_id
1 'polypeptide(L)' 'MNIKITADSTCDLSKELVEENEIEILPLYVVK' A
#
# COMPACT_ATOMS: atom_id res chain seq x y z
N MET A 1 -9.31 -18.53 -6.36
CA MET A 1 -9.14 -17.24 -7.07
C MET A 1 -8.11 -16.46 -6.27
N ASN A 2 -6.97 -16.10 -6.86
CA ASN A 2 -5.91 -15.35 -6.17
C ASN A 2 -5.89 -13.93 -6.75
N ILE A 3 -6.42 -12.97 -6.01
CA ILE A 3 -6.40 -11.55 -6.36
C ILE A 3 -5.45 -10.87 -5.39
N LYS A 4 -4.38 -10.25 -5.92
CA LYS A 4 -3.44 -9.44 -5.13
C LYS A 4 -3.97 -8.01 -5.05
N ILE A 5 -3.90 -7.43 -3.85
CA ILE A 5 -4.23 -6.03 -3.61
C ILE A 5 -2.93 -5.25 -3.41
N THR A 6 -2.82 -4.11 -4.08
CA THR A 6 -1.70 -3.18 -3.99
C THR A 6 -2.23 -1.77 -3.88
N ALA A 7 -1.52 -0.88 -3.19
CA ALA A 7 -1.86 0.53 -3.07
C ALA A 7 -0.60 1.39 -3.24
N ASP A 8 -0.78 2.69 -3.43
CA ASP A 8 0.34 3.62 -3.39
C ASP A 8 0.45 4.33 -2.04
N SER A 9 1.55 5.03 -1.80
CA SER A 9 1.79 5.71 -0.52
C SER A 9 0.82 6.86 -0.22
N THR A 10 -0.02 7.28 -1.18
CA THR A 10 -0.98 8.39 -1.00
C THR A 10 -2.35 7.91 -0.53
N CYS A 11 -2.55 6.60 -0.44
CA CYS A 11 -3.75 6.00 0.15
C CYS A 11 -3.79 6.10 1.69
N ASP A 12 -2.69 6.50 2.33
CA ASP A 12 -2.57 6.75 3.78
C ASP A 12 -3.11 5.61 4.67
N LEU A 13 -2.91 4.36 4.23
CA LEU A 13 -3.35 3.17 4.96
C LEU A 13 -2.57 3.01 6.28
N SER A 14 -3.24 2.50 7.31
CA SER A 14 -2.58 2.15 8.56
C SER A 14 -1.66 0.94 8.38
N LYS A 15 -0.58 0.88 9.17
CA LYS A 15 0.38 -0.22 9.14
C LYS A 15 -0.28 -1.59 9.40
N GLU A 16 -1.21 -1.63 10.35
CA GLU A 16 -1.98 -2.84 10.70
C GLU A 16 -2.75 -3.38 9.49
N LEU A 17 -3.49 -2.52 8.76
CA LEU A 17 -4.24 -2.93 7.57
C LEU A 17 -3.33 -3.45 6.46
N VAL A 18 -2.16 -2.83 6.26
CA VAL A 18 -1.17 -3.24 5.26
C VAL A 18 -0.64 -4.64 5.56
N GLU A 19 -0.30 -4.90 6.82
CA GLU A 19 0.25 -6.19 7.27
C GLU A 19 -0.80 -7.31 7.24
N GLU A 20 -2.00 -7.08 7.79
CA GLU A 20 -3.06 -8.09 7.87
C GLU A 20 -3.57 -8.53 6.49
N ASN A 21 -3.58 -7.63 5.51
CA ASN A 21 -4.12 -7.89 4.17
C ASN A 21 -3.02 -8.08 3.12
N GLU A 22 -1.76 -8.16 3.54
CA GLU A 22 -0.58 -8.31 2.67
C GLU A 22 -0.57 -7.31 1.50
N ILE A 23 -0.95 -6.05 1.77
CA ILE A 23 -1.04 -5.00 0.76
C ILE A 23 0.38 -4.55 0.42
N GLU A 24 0.75 -4.62 -0.85
CA GLU A 24 2.01 -4.05 -1.31
C GLU A 24 1.85 -2.54 -1.52
N ILE A 25 2.73 -1.74 -0.92
CA ILE A 25 2.73 -0.28 -1.05
C ILE A 25 3.79 0.16 -2.06
N LEU A 26 3.35 0.84 -3.14
CA LEU A 26 4.23 1.48 -4.11
C LEU A 26 4.47 2.95 -3.69
N PRO A 27 5.70 3.33 -3.29
CA PRO A 27 5.96 4.68 -2.81
C PRO A 27 6.02 5.70 -3.94
N LEU A 28 5.41 6.87 -3.73
CA LEU A 28 5.66 8.08 -4.52
C LEU A 28 6.76 8.92 -3.85
N TYR A 29 7.36 9.80 -4.64
CA TYR A 29 8.43 10.69 -4.18
C TYR A 29 8.03 12.16 -4.39
N VAL A 30 8.47 13.02 -3.47
CA VAL A 30 8.30 14.48 -3.60
C VAL A 30 9.53 15.05 -4.30
N VAL A 31 9.33 15.62 -5.49
CA VAL A 31 10.37 16.38 -6.21
C VAL A 31 10.34 17.82 -5.70
N LYS A 32 11.49 18.33 -5.23
CA LYS A 32 11.67 19.71 -4.75
C LYS A 32 12.46 20.54 -5.73
#